data_AF-A0A2B7ZKA1-F1
#
_entry.id   AF-A0A2B7ZKA1-F1
#
_cell.length_a   1.000
_cell.length_b   1.000
_cell.length_c   1.000
_cell.angle_alpha   90.00
_cell.angle_beta   90.00
_cell.angle_gamma   90.00
#
_symmetry.space_group_name_H-M   'P 1'
#
loop_
_entity.id
_entity.type
_entity.pdbx_description
1 polymer ?
#
loop_
_entity_poly.entity_id
_entity_poly.type
_entity_poly.pdbx_seq_one_letter_code
_entity_poly.pdbx_strand_id
1 'polypeptide(L)'
;MASSITALCEQVKSLLPDDLREDGWYLLTAAALVASGKPTELGKLYEYILDTEYPDLTLEQERRIASRLSDLLMKEWTLVGIPSVLMAVSSLAKVEKFVSAENTGLEGRRVHIDFEKNITERGTRFIQLLYTQNLQPIFNTWGSYKEEFVWLEKSVIYGLFLADHTVLSEVETLLVTLSGIICQGWPDPALWHLRGLRRLGRSVEDVEKVQQAVEAVAVWSGKSVEGWPRVTDIKDEI
;
A
#
# COMPACT_ATOMS: atom_id res chain seq x y z
N MET A 1 -28.18 1.65 1.45
CA MET A 1 -27.51 0.68 0.55
C MET A 1 -26.10 1.17 0.36
N ALA A 2 -25.08 0.31 0.55
CA ALA A 2 -23.71 0.69 0.22
C ALA A 2 -23.63 1.05 -1.28
N SER A 3 -22.89 2.10 -1.64
CA SER A 3 -22.68 2.45 -3.04
C SER A 3 -21.99 1.31 -3.79
N SER A 4 -22.11 1.24 -5.12
CA SER A 4 -21.43 0.18 -5.89
C SER A 4 -19.91 0.37 -5.87
N ILE A 5 -19.15 -0.69 -6.14
CA ILE A 5 -17.69 -0.59 -6.27
C ILE A 5 -17.29 0.33 -7.43
N THR A 6 -18.07 0.35 -8.51
CA THR A 6 -17.91 1.30 -9.63
C THR A 6 -17.96 2.74 -9.12
N ALA A 7 -18.97 3.10 -8.32
CA ALA A 7 -19.09 4.45 -7.77
C ALA A 7 -17.93 4.80 -6.82
N LEU A 8 -17.44 3.81 -6.05
CA LEU A 8 -16.24 3.99 -5.23
C LEU A 8 -15.00 4.26 -6.08
N CYS A 9 -14.78 3.49 -7.16
CA CYS A 9 -13.63 3.69 -8.05
C CYS A 9 -13.62 5.10 -8.67
N GLU A 10 -14.75 5.57 -9.19
CA GLU A 10 -14.88 6.93 -9.73
C GLU A 10 -14.62 8.00 -8.67
N GLN A 11 -15.14 7.81 -7.45
CA GLN A 11 -14.90 8.72 -6.34
C GLN A 11 -13.41 8.79 -5.99
N VAL A 12 -12.74 7.65 -5.83
CA VAL A 12 -11.30 7.60 -5.51
C VAL A 12 -10.47 8.29 -6.60
N LYS A 13 -10.75 8.01 -7.88
CA LYS A 13 -10.08 8.67 -9.01
C LYS A 13 -10.26 10.19 -8.96
N SER A 14 -11.47 10.67 -8.66
CA SER A 14 -11.75 12.11 -8.60
C SER A 14 -10.99 12.85 -7.48
N LEU A 15 -10.64 12.15 -6.40
CA LEU A 15 -9.96 12.72 -5.23
C LEU A 15 -8.45 12.81 -5.42
N LEU A 16 -7.83 11.81 -6.04
CA LEU A 16 -6.38 11.72 -6.13
C LEU A 16 -5.77 12.85 -6.98
N PRO A 17 -4.52 13.26 -6.71
CA PRO A 17 -3.73 14.10 -7.62
C PRO A 17 -3.58 13.46 -9.00
N ASP A 18 -3.51 14.27 -10.06
CA ASP A 18 -3.54 13.80 -11.46
C ASP A 18 -2.48 12.73 -11.76
N ASP A 19 -1.25 12.90 -11.25
CA ASP A 19 -0.15 11.95 -11.49
C ASP A 19 -0.31 10.61 -10.74
N LEU A 20 -1.22 10.54 -9.76
CA LEU A 20 -1.57 9.31 -9.04
C LEU A 20 -2.85 8.65 -9.60
N ARG A 21 -3.56 9.30 -10.53
CA ARG A 21 -4.82 8.79 -11.10
C ARG A 21 -4.66 7.72 -12.18
N GLU A 22 -3.50 7.59 -12.81
CA GLU A 22 -3.30 6.55 -13.83
C GLU A 22 -3.29 5.17 -13.18
N ASP A 23 -2.31 4.92 -12.31
CA ASP A 23 -2.08 3.58 -11.75
C ASP A 23 -2.02 3.52 -10.22
N GLY A 24 -1.96 4.67 -9.54
CA GLY A 24 -1.89 4.72 -8.08
C GLY A 24 -3.25 4.47 -7.42
N TRP A 25 -4.34 4.84 -8.09
CA TRP A 25 -5.69 4.81 -7.54
C TRP A 25 -6.13 3.39 -7.13
N TYR A 26 -5.88 2.38 -7.96
CA TYR A 26 -6.28 1.02 -7.63
C TYR A 26 -5.39 0.38 -6.57
N LEU A 27 -4.13 0.81 -6.45
CA LEU A 27 -3.26 0.34 -5.37
C LEU A 27 -3.76 0.83 -4.01
N LEU A 28 -4.03 2.12 -3.91
CA LEU A 28 -4.62 2.71 -2.71
C LEU A 28 -5.97 2.05 -2.39
N THR A 29 -6.82 1.89 -3.40
CA THR A 29 -8.15 1.28 -3.22
C THR A 29 -8.04 -0.17 -2.75
N ALA A 30 -7.19 -0.99 -3.38
CA ALA A 30 -7.00 -2.38 -3.01
C ALA A 30 -6.48 -2.52 -1.57
N ALA A 31 -5.44 -1.77 -1.20
CA ALA A 31 -4.90 -1.80 0.15
C ALA A 31 -5.95 -1.34 1.19
N ALA A 32 -6.65 -0.24 0.92
CA ALA A 32 -7.70 0.23 1.81
C ALA A 32 -8.86 -0.78 1.96
N LEU A 33 -9.25 -1.50 0.91
CA LEU A 33 -10.26 -2.57 0.98
C LEU A 33 -9.80 -3.75 1.85
N VAL A 34 -8.57 -4.22 1.65
CA VAL A 34 -8.00 -5.33 2.44
C VAL A 34 -7.92 -4.93 3.92
N ALA A 35 -7.29 -3.80 4.22
CA ALA A 35 -7.19 -3.25 5.58
C ALA A 35 -8.55 -2.91 6.20
N SER A 36 -9.57 -2.67 5.38
CA SER A 36 -10.95 -2.43 5.82
C SER A 36 -11.80 -3.69 6.03
N GLY A 37 -11.21 -4.88 5.90
CA GLY A 37 -11.93 -6.14 6.09
C GLY A 37 -12.82 -6.51 4.91
N LYS A 38 -12.52 -5.97 3.71
CA LYS A 38 -13.20 -6.29 2.44
C LYS A 38 -12.24 -6.93 1.41
N PRO A 39 -11.37 -7.90 1.78
CA PRO A 39 -10.36 -8.42 0.87
C PRO A 39 -10.94 -9.11 -0.38
N THR A 40 -12.15 -9.69 -0.29
CA THR A 40 -12.81 -10.32 -1.44
C THR A 40 -13.43 -9.34 -2.43
N GLU A 41 -13.46 -8.05 -2.13
CA GLU A 41 -13.90 -7.03 -3.09
C GLU A 41 -12.81 -6.73 -4.14
N LEU A 42 -11.58 -7.22 -3.93
CA LEU A 42 -10.50 -7.09 -4.92
C LEU A 42 -10.83 -7.80 -6.24
N GLY A 43 -11.62 -8.87 -6.23
CA GLY A 43 -12.09 -9.49 -7.48
C GLY A 43 -12.91 -8.53 -8.33
N LYS A 44 -13.88 -7.84 -7.71
CA LYS A 44 -14.72 -6.87 -8.42
C LYS A 44 -13.94 -5.61 -8.82
N LEU A 45 -12.99 -5.17 -7.98
CA LEU A 45 -12.06 -4.09 -8.34
C LEU A 45 -11.24 -4.48 -9.57
N TYR A 46 -10.72 -5.71 -9.62
CA TYR A 46 -9.95 -6.22 -10.75
C TYR A 46 -10.78 -6.27 -12.03
N GLU A 47 -11.99 -6.85 -11.97
CA GLU A 47 -12.93 -6.84 -13.11
C GLU A 47 -13.18 -5.43 -13.61
N TYR A 48 -13.46 -4.48 -12.71
CA TYR A 48 -13.65 -3.08 -13.08
C TYR A 48 -12.41 -2.50 -13.79
N ILE A 49 -11.19 -2.71 -13.25
CA ILE A 49 -9.96 -2.22 -13.90
C ILE A 49 -9.83 -2.80 -15.31
N LEU A 50 -10.01 -4.11 -15.46
CA LEU A 50 -9.90 -4.79 -16.75
C LEU A 50 -10.94 -4.29 -17.76
N ASP A 51 -12.17 -4.00 -17.32
CA ASP A 51 -13.26 -3.60 -18.19
C ASP A 51 -13.24 -2.11 -18.55
N THR A 52 -12.81 -1.23 -17.64
CA THR A 52 -12.89 0.23 -17.85
C THR A 52 -11.57 0.87 -18.27
N GLU A 53 -10.44 0.39 -17.74
CA GLU A 53 -9.13 0.96 -18.06
C GLU A 53 -8.50 0.32 -19.31
N TYR A 54 -8.95 -0.89 -19.68
CA TYR A 54 -8.40 -1.67 -20.79
C TYR A 54 -9.48 -2.29 -21.69
N PRO A 55 -10.23 -1.48 -22.49
CA PRO A 55 -11.28 -1.99 -23.38
C PRO A 55 -10.81 -3.07 -24.37
N ASP A 56 -9.55 -2.99 -24.79
CA ASP A 56 -8.86 -3.97 -25.64
C ASP A 56 -7.75 -4.69 -24.85
N LEU A 57 -8.13 -5.29 -23.71
CA LEU A 57 -7.20 -5.94 -22.79
C LEU A 57 -6.29 -6.95 -23.49
N THR A 58 -4.98 -6.81 -23.26
CA THR A 58 -3.94 -7.73 -23.71
C THR A 58 -3.35 -8.49 -22.53
N LEU A 59 -2.72 -9.64 -22.82
CA LEU A 59 -1.99 -10.43 -21.80
C LEU A 59 -0.93 -9.59 -21.08
N GLU A 60 -0.19 -8.72 -21.77
CA GLU A 60 0.84 -7.87 -21.15
C GLU A 60 0.25 -6.83 -20.20
N GLN A 61 -0.90 -6.25 -20.53
CA GLN A 61 -1.59 -5.33 -19.63
C GLN A 61 -2.08 -6.05 -18.38
N GLU A 62 -2.70 -7.22 -18.53
CA GLU A 62 -3.16 -8.00 -17.38
C GLU A 62 -1.99 -8.49 -16.51
N ARG A 63 -0.88 -8.95 -17.13
CA ARG A 63 0.39 -9.28 -16.44
C ARG A 63 0.89 -8.10 -15.61
N ARG A 64 0.85 -6.89 -16.16
CA ARG A 64 1.26 -5.68 -15.44
C ARG A 64 0.38 -5.42 -14.21
N ILE A 65 -0.93 -5.56 -14.33
CA ILE A 65 -1.85 -5.36 -13.20
C ILE A 65 -1.65 -6.45 -12.14
N ALA A 66 -1.55 -7.73 -12.56
CA ALA A 66 -1.27 -8.85 -11.66
C ALA A 66 0.07 -8.68 -10.92
N SER A 67 1.11 -8.26 -11.65
CA SER A 67 2.44 -7.91 -11.11
C SER A 67 2.37 -6.85 -10.02
N ARG A 68 1.60 -5.78 -10.24
CA ARG A 68 1.46 -4.66 -9.32
C ARG A 68 0.60 -5.00 -8.10
N LEU A 69 -0.52 -5.72 -8.27
CA LEU A 69 -1.35 -6.18 -7.15
C LEU A 69 -0.65 -7.25 -6.31
N SER A 70 0.13 -8.13 -6.93
CA SER A 70 0.99 -9.09 -6.23
C SER A 70 2.02 -8.36 -5.35
N ASP A 71 2.70 -7.35 -5.90
CA ASP A 71 3.68 -6.57 -5.13
C ASP A 71 3.04 -5.74 -4.00
N LEU A 72 1.87 -5.16 -4.25
CA LEU A 72 1.06 -4.52 -3.20
C LEU A 72 0.76 -5.47 -2.05
N LEU A 73 0.19 -6.64 -2.33
CA LEU A 73 -0.24 -7.60 -1.31
C LEU A 73 0.95 -8.18 -0.53
N MET A 74 2.08 -8.37 -1.22
CA MET A 74 3.34 -8.78 -0.59
C MET A 74 4.00 -7.69 0.25
N LYS A 75 3.67 -6.41 0.05
CA LYS A 75 4.05 -5.33 0.98
C LYS A 75 3.05 -5.22 2.13
N GLU A 76 1.77 -5.28 1.82
CA GLU A 76 0.68 -5.04 2.76
C GLU A 76 0.54 -6.12 3.85
N TRP A 77 0.87 -7.40 3.57
CA TRP A 77 0.72 -8.47 4.57
C TRP A 77 1.48 -8.18 5.87
N THR A 78 2.58 -7.41 5.79
CA THR A 78 3.37 -6.96 6.95
C THR A 78 2.58 -6.08 7.92
N LEU A 79 1.47 -5.50 7.45
CA LEU A 79 0.63 -4.57 8.19
C LEU A 79 -0.73 -5.17 8.57
N VAL A 80 -1.33 -5.96 7.67
CA VAL A 80 -2.72 -6.46 7.83
C VAL A 80 -2.81 -7.95 8.13
N GLY A 81 -1.68 -8.67 8.07
CA GLY A 81 -1.59 -10.11 8.30
C GLY A 81 -1.92 -10.95 7.07
N ILE A 82 -1.29 -12.14 7.00
CA ILE A 82 -1.40 -13.05 5.85
C ILE A 82 -2.83 -13.57 5.55
N PRO A 83 -3.74 -13.82 6.53
CA PRO A 83 -5.07 -14.37 6.19
C PRO A 83 -5.90 -13.44 5.31
N SER A 84 -5.91 -12.13 5.59
CA SER A 84 -6.64 -11.15 4.77
C SER A 84 -6.08 -11.08 3.35
N VAL A 85 -4.74 -11.13 3.23
CA VAL A 85 -4.06 -11.15 1.93
C VAL A 85 -4.38 -12.42 1.13
N LEU A 86 -4.43 -13.59 1.77
CA LEU A 86 -4.81 -14.83 1.08
C LEU A 86 -6.25 -14.80 0.56
N MET A 87 -7.18 -14.17 1.29
CA MET A 87 -8.55 -13.96 0.80
C MET A 87 -8.59 -13.03 -0.42
N ALA A 88 -7.75 -11.99 -0.42
CA ALA A 88 -7.58 -11.07 -1.55
C ALA A 88 -6.98 -11.77 -2.78
N VAL A 89 -5.87 -12.49 -2.63
CA VAL A 89 -5.24 -13.26 -3.72
C VAL A 89 -6.22 -14.27 -4.31
N SER A 90 -6.93 -15.00 -3.46
CA SER A 90 -7.95 -15.97 -3.90
C SER A 90 -9.11 -15.31 -4.64
N SER A 91 -9.41 -14.05 -4.34
CA SER A 91 -10.45 -13.29 -5.03
C SER A 91 -9.99 -12.78 -6.40
N LEU A 92 -8.72 -12.36 -6.51
CA LEU A 92 -8.12 -11.94 -7.78
C LEU A 92 -8.02 -13.11 -8.75
N ALA A 93 -7.47 -14.24 -8.30
CA ALA A 93 -7.26 -15.43 -9.12
C ALA A 93 -8.54 -16.01 -9.75
N LYS A 94 -9.72 -15.72 -9.17
CA LYS A 94 -11.01 -16.20 -9.68
C LYS A 94 -11.53 -15.45 -10.91
N VAL A 95 -11.00 -14.25 -11.15
CA VAL A 95 -11.50 -13.32 -12.17
C VAL A 95 -10.45 -12.94 -13.21
N GLU A 96 -9.30 -13.62 -13.20
CA GLU A 96 -8.28 -13.54 -14.26
C GLU A 96 -8.90 -13.93 -15.62
N LYS A 97 -8.51 -13.22 -16.68
CA LYS A 97 -9.01 -13.42 -18.05
C LYS A 97 -8.00 -14.10 -18.96
N PHE A 98 -6.76 -13.61 -18.99
CA PHE A 98 -5.66 -14.09 -19.83
C PHE A 98 -4.48 -14.62 -19.03
N VAL A 99 -4.24 -14.08 -17.83
CA VAL A 99 -3.13 -14.56 -16.99
C VAL A 99 -3.45 -15.91 -16.35
N SER A 100 -2.40 -16.66 -16.04
CA SER A 100 -2.44 -17.98 -15.42
C SER A 100 -1.11 -18.24 -14.70
N ALA A 101 -1.04 -19.32 -13.93
CA ALA A 101 0.17 -19.72 -13.22
C ALA A 101 1.38 -19.89 -14.16
N GLU A 102 1.16 -20.34 -15.41
CA GLU A 102 2.23 -20.62 -16.37
C GLU A 102 2.70 -19.39 -17.15
N ASN A 103 1.90 -18.31 -17.14
CA ASN A 103 2.16 -17.15 -18.00
C ASN A 103 2.20 -15.83 -17.23
N THR A 104 1.96 -15.78 -15.91
CA THR A 104 1.88 -14.51 -15.18
C THR A 104 3.24 -13.80 -15.02
N GLY A 105 4.35 -14.55 -15.02
CA GLY A 105 5.69 -13.98 -14.86
C GLY A 105 5.99 -13.52 -13.42
N LEU A 106 5.24 -14.05 -12.45
CA LEU A 106 5.43 -13.81 -11.01
C LEU A 106 6.46 -14.78 -10.41
N GLU A 107 6.95 -15.76 -11.17
CA GLU A 107 8.00 -16.66 -10.73
C GLU A 107 9.34 -15.92 -10.55
N GLY A 108 10.15 -16.36 -9.59
CA GLY A 108 11.48 -15.78 -9.37
C GLY A 108 11.47 -14.34 -8.84
N ARG A 109 10.35 -13.85 -8.29
CA ARG A 109 10.32 -12.53 -7.64
C ARG A 109 11.21 -12.54 -6.39
N ARG A 110 11.86 -11.39 -6.13
CA ARG A 110 12.79 -11.17 -4.99
C ARG A 110 14.09 -11.98 -5.03
N VAL A 111 14.39 -12.69 -6.12
CA VAL A 111 15.70 -13.37 -6.30
C VAL A 111 16.86 -12.38 -6.41
N HIS A 112 16.57 -11.13 -6.77
CA HIS A 112 17.54 -10.03 -6.81
C HIS A 112 17.93 -9.48 -5.42
N ILE A 113 17.24 -9.93 -4.38
CA ILE A 113 17.47 -9.46 -3.01
C ILE A 113 18.48 -10.38 -2.33
N ASP A 114 19.62 -9.80 -1.91
CA ASP A 114 20.61 -10.50 -1.08
C ASP A 114 20.15 -10.51 0.39
N PHE A 115 19.69 -11.68 0.84
CA PHE A 115 19.21 -11.93 2.19
C PHE A 115 20.31 -11.95 3.25
N GLU A 116 21.57 -12.14 2.87
CA GLU A 116 22.67 -12.32 3.81
C GLU A 116 23.37 -11.02 4.15
N LYS A 117 23.62 -10.17 3.15
CA LYS A 117 24.54 -9.03 3.32
C LYS A 117 23.85 -7.68 3.27
N ASN A 118 22.93 -7.50 2.33
CA ASN A 118 22.45 -6.16 1.96
C ASN A 118 21.03 -5.86 2.46
N ILE A 119 20.30 -6.86 2.96
CA ILE A 119 18.89 -6.72 3.34
C ILE A 119 18.68 -5.64 4.42
N THR A 120 19.51 -5.64 5.47
CA THR A 120 19.43 -4.69 6.58
C THR A 120 19.77 -3.27 6.13
N GLU A 121 20.81 -3.12 5.31
CA GLU A 121 21.22 -1.82 4.77
C GLU A 121 20.14 -1.25 3.84
N ARG A 122 19.60 -2.09 2.96
CA ARG A 122 18.51 -1.74 2.05
C ARG A 122 17.31 -1.16 2.80
N GLY A 123 16.83 -1.87 3.82
CA GLY A 123 15.69 -1.39 4.60
C GLY A 123 16.05 -0.20 5.48
N THR A 124 17.27 -0.17 6.04
CA THR A 124 17.77 1.00 6.79
C THR A 124 17.74 2.27 5.93
N ARG A 125 18.16 2.19 4.67
CA ARG A 125 18.14 3.35 3.76
C ARG A 125 16.71 3.87 3.55
N PHE A 126 15.75 2.99 3.29
CA PHE A 126 14.38 3.41 3.02
C PHE A 126 13.67 3.90 4.29
N ILE A 127 13.76 3.19 5.41
CA ILE A 127 13.16 3.65 6.67
C ILE A 127 13.83 4.96 7.14
N GLN A 128 15.13 5.14 6.94
CA GLN A 128 15.81 6.40 7.27
C GLN A 128 15.35 7.56 6.37
N LEU A 129 15.07 7.32 5.09
CA LEU A 129 14.49 8.33 4.19
C LEU A 129 13.11 8.81 4.68
N LEU A 130 12.27 7.88 5.13
CA LEU A 130 10.90 8.20 5.55
C LEU A 130 10.84 8.85 6.94
N TYR A 131 11.67 8.38 7.88
CA TYR A 131 11.56 8.78 9.28
C TYR A 131 12.63 9.78 9.72
N THR A 132 13.74 9.88 8.99
CA THR A 132 14.82 10.85 9.19
C THR A 132 15.23 10.96 10.68
N GLN A 133 15.23 12.16 11.27
CA GLN A 133 15.54 12.40 12.67
C GLN A 133 14.54 11.76 13.65
N ASN A 134 13.32 11.41 13.21
CA ASN A 134 12.30 10.79 14.06
C ASN A 134 12.53 9.28 14.26
N LEU A 135 13.37 8.64 13.45
CA LEU A 135 13.54 7.18 13.49
C LEU A 135 14.09 6.69 14.83
N GLN A 136 15.21 7.26 15.28
CA GLN A 136 15.85 6.82 16.51
C GLN A 136 15.00 7.09 17.77
N PRO A 137 14.31 8.25 17.90
CA PRO A 137 13.31 8.45 18.93
C PRO A 137 12.22 7.36 18.97
N ILE A 138 11.66 6.97 17.81
CA ILE A 138 10.64 5.90 17.74
C ILE A 138 11.22 4.59 18.29
N PHE A 139 12.40 4.18 17.83
CA PHE A 139 13.04 2.94 18.30
C PHE A 139 13.32 2.94 19.81
N ASN A 140 13.58 4.11 20.39
CA ASN A 140 13.84 4.23 21.82
C ASN A 140 12.57 4.01 22.67
N THR A 141 11.38 4.06 22.08
CA THR A 141 10.11 3.78 22.79
C THR A 141 9.88 2.29 23.04
N TRP A 142 10.63 1.40 22.38
CA TRP A 142 10.38 -0.05 22.40
C TRP A 142 10.98 -0.80 23.60
N GLY A 143 11.69 -0.09 24.49
CA GLY A 143 12.22 -0.67 25.72
C GLY A 143 13.13 -1.87 25.47
N SER A 144 12.92 -2.97 26.19
CA SER A 144 13.72 -4.20 26.10
C SER A 144 13.57 -4.95 24.76
N TYR A 145 12.52 -4.67 23.99
CA TYR A 145 12.26 -5.32 22.70
C TYR A 145 13.00 -4.64 21.54
N LYS A 146 13.67 -3.51 21.80
CA LYS A 146 14.24 -2.63 20.79
C LYS A 146 15.12 -3.37 19.78
N GLU A 147 16.13 -4.12 20.23
CA GLU A 147 17.12 -4.70 19.30
C GLU A 147 16.49 -5.70 18.32
N GLU A 148 15.56 -6.52 18.81
CA GLU A 148 14.83 -7.50 17.98
C GLU A 148 13.91 -6.79 16.97
N PHE A 149 13.14 -5.79 17.41
CA PHE A 149 12.23 -5.08 16.53
C PHE A 149 12.94 -4.13 15.57
N VAL A 150 14.09 -3.56 15.94
CA VAL A 150 14.92 -2.77 15.01
C VAL A 150 15.44 -3.65 13.88
N TRP A 151 15.87 -4.88 14.19
CA TRP A 151 16.25 -5.84 13.16
C TRP A 151 15.04 -6.24 12.30
N LEU A 152 13.90 -6.56 12.91
CA LEU A 152 12.66 -6.92 12.20
C LEU A 152 12.29 -5.82 11.18
N GLU A 153 12.25 -4.58 11.63
CA GLU A 153 11.88 -3.43 10.80
C GLU A 153 12.89 -3.21 9.68
N LYS A 154 14.19 -3.18 9.99
CA LYS A 154 15.23 -2.88 8.97
C LYS A 154 15.44 -4.03 7.99
N SER A 155 15.41 -5.27 8.43
CA SER A 155 15.80 -6.42 7.60
C SER A 155 14.59 -7.09 6.97
N VAL A 156 13.48 -7.23 7.70
CA VAL A 156 12.32 -7.98 7.20
C VAL A 156 11.30 -7.03 6.61
N ILE A 157 10.72 -6.13 7.40
CA ILE A 157 9.59 -5.30 6.96
C ILE A 157 10.05 -4.36 5.84
N TYR A 158 11.02 -3.48 6.13
CA TYR A 158 11.57 -2.58 5.14
C TYR A 158 12.52 -3.29 4.19
N GLY A 159 13.47 -4.06 4.70
CA GLY A 159 14.53 -4.67 3.88
C GLY A 159 13.99 -5.60 2.79
N LEU A 160 13.11 -6.52 3.14
CA LEU A 160 12.62 -7.56 2.23
C LEU A 160 11.39 -7.14 1.44
N PHE A 161 10.49 -6.35 2.03
CA PHE A 161 9.21 -6.03 1.39
C PHE A 161 9.09 -4.57 0.99
N LEU A 162 9.08 -3.64 1.96
CA LEU A 162 8.71 -2.25 1.66
C LEU A 162 9.76 -1.52 0.82
N ALA A 163 11.04 -1.84 0.95
CA ALA A 163 12.09 -1.21 0.14
C ALA A 163 12.26 -1.87 -1.23
N ASP A 164 11.52 -2.93 -1.59
CA ASP A 164 11.57 -3.54 -2.93
C ASP A 164 10.81 -2.71 -3.96
N HIS A 165 11.48 -1.71 -4.54
CA HIS A 165 10.88 -0.81 -5.53
C HIS A 165 11.03 -1.28 -6.99
N THR A 166 11.19 -2.59 -7.22
CA THR A 166 11.30 -3.12 -8.60
C THR A 166 10.00 -3.00 -9.40
N VAL A 167 8.86 -2.88 -8.72
CA VAL A 167 7.53 -2.82 -9.34
C VAL A 167 6.76 -1.59 -8.86
N LEU A 168 6.56 -1.46 -7.55
CA LEU A 168 5.97 -0.26 -6.95
C LEU A 168 7.07 0.72 -6.52
N SER A 169 6.92 1.99 -6.90
CA SER A 169 7.79 3.09 -6.46
C SER A 169 7.70 3.36 -4.95
N GLU A 170 8.56 4.26 -4.44
CA GLU A 170 8.52 4.72 -3.05
C GLU A 170 7.18 5.35 -2.70
N VAL A 171 6.63 6.18 -3.59
CA VAL A 171 5.33 6.83 -3.39
C VAL A 171 4.20 5.81 -3.40
N GLU A 172 4.16 4.89 -4.37
CA GLU A 172 3.14 3.84 -4.42
C GLU A 172 3.20 2.92 -3.21
N THR A 173 4.41 2.61 -2.73
CA THR A 173 4.61 1.87 -1.48
C THR A 173 4.04 2.63 -0.27
N LEU A 174 4.15 3.96 -0.24
CA LEU A 174 3.50 4.76 0.79
C LEU A 174 1.98 4.82 0.65
N LEU A 175 1.42 4.78 -0.57
CA LEU A 175 -0.04 4.63 -0.74
C LEU A 175 -0.53 3.33 -0.10
N VAL A 176 0.19 2.22 -0.32
CA VAL A 176 -0.13 0.92 0.29
C VAL A 176 0.01 0.95 1.80
N THR A 177 1.16 1.41 2.32
CA THR A 177 1.44 1.37 3.76
C THR A 177 0.55 2.33 4.55
N LEU A 178 0.32 3.56 4.07
CA LEU A 178 -0.61 4.49 4.71
C LEU A 178 -2.02 3.90 4.76
N SER A 179 -2.53 3.39 3.64
CA SER A 179 -3.86 2.77 3.57
C SER A 179 -3.97 1.56 4.50
N GLY A 180 -2.96 0.69 4.49
CA GLY A 180 -2.86 -0.48 5.34
C GLY A 180 -2.90 -0.16 6.83
N ILE A 181 -2.29 0.97 7.23
CA ILE A 181 -2.18 1.38 8.63
C ILE A 181 -3.41 2.18 9.09
N ILE A 182 -3.79 3.23 8.35
CA ILE A 182 -4.81 4.18 8.82
C ILE A 182 -6.20 3.54 8.86
N CYS A 183 -6.51 2.65 7.91
CA CYS A 183 -7.75 1.88 7.92
C CYS A 183 -7.87 0.94 9.14
N GLN A 184 -6.77 0.59 9.80
CA GLN A 184 -6.77 -0.22 11.02
C GLN A 184 -6.91 0.62 12.31
N GLY A 185 -6.87 1.95 12.22
CA GLY A 185 -7.07 2.84 13.36
C GLY A 185 -5.82 3.05 14.22
N TRP A 186 -4.62 2.97 13.63
CA TRP A 186 -3.35 3.22 14.32
C TRP A 186 -2.84 4.66 14.07
N PRO A 187 -3.15 5.63 14.96
CA PRO A 187 -2.91 7.05 14.69
C PRO A 187 -1.43 7.42 14.63
N ASP A 188 -0.59 6.94 15.56
CA ASP A 188 0.83 7.31 15.55
C ASP A 188 1.56 6.80 14.29
N PRO A 189 1.43 5.52 13.90
CA PRO A 189 2.01 5.05 12.65
C PRO A 189 1.40 5.72 11.41
N ALA A 190 0.09 6.01 11.39
CA ALA A 190 -0.52 6.73 10.28
C ALA A 190 0.11 8.13 10.10
N LEU A 191 0.33 8.87 11.20
CA LEU A 191 0.99 10.17 11.17
C LEU A 191 2.43 10.07 10.63
N TRP A 192 3.15 8.99 10.95
CA TRP A 192 4.49 8.77 10.41
C TRP A 192 4.49 8.58 8.89
N HIS A 193 3.52 7.85 8.34
CA HIS A 193 3.42 7.61 6.90
C HIS A 193 2.86 8.82 6.13
N LEU A 194 1.98 9.63 6.76
CA LEU A 194 1.60 10.95 6.24
C LEU A 194 2.84 11.85 6.11
N ARG A 195 3.71 11.84 7.13
CA ARG A 195 5.01 12.55 7.08
C ARG A 195 5.94 11.98 6.01
N GLY A 196 5.97 10.66 5.86
CA GLY A 196 6.73 9.97 4.81
C GLY A 196 6.37 10.49 3.41
N LEU A 197 5.07 10.63 3.10
CA LEU A 197 4.64 11.15 1.80
C LEU A 197 5.14 12.57 1.55
N ARG A 198 5.12 13.41 2.60
CA ARG A 198 5.66 14.76 2.52
C ARG A 198 7.16 14.77 2.24
N ARG A 199 7.92 13.85 2.84
CA ARG A 199 9.37 13.68 2.61
C ARG A 199 9.72 13.18 1.23
N LEU A 200 8.81 12.46 0.58
CA LEU A 200 8.90 12.12 -0.83
C LEU A 200 8.42 13.24 -1.77
N GLY A 201 8.28 14.47 -1.27
CA GLY A 201 8.03 15.67 -2.07
C GLY A 201 6.55 15.97 -2.36
N ARG A 202 5.59 15.18 -1.85
CA ARG A 202 4.15 15.45 -2.03
C ARG A 202 3.71 16.64 -1.22
N SER A 203 2.91 17.57 -1.76
CA SER A 203 2.41 18.75 -1.04
C SER A 203 1.48 18.36 0.13
N VAL A 204 1.19 19.29 1.07
CA VAL A 204 0.17 19.05 2.12
C VAL A 204 -1.18 18.73 1.49
N GLU A 205 -1.55 19.47 0.44
CA GLU A 205 -2.80 19.26 -0.30
C GLU A 205 -2.84 17.88 -0.98
N ASP A 206 -1.74 17.42 -1.58
CA ASP A 206 -1.69 16.11 -2.22
C ASP A 206 -1.85 14.98 -1.20
N VAL A 207 -1.18 15.10 -0.04
CA VAL A 207 -1.28 14.10 1.03
C VAL A 207 -2.69 14.06 1.61
N GLU A 208 -3.33 15.22 1.78
CA GLU A 208 -4.71 15.32 2.21
C GLU A 208 -5.67 14.64 1.21
N LYS A 209 -5.48 14.87 -0.10
CA LYS A 209 -6.24 14.20 -1.17
C LYS A 209 -6.06 12.68 -1.18
N VAL A 210 -4.82 12.22 -0.98
CA VAL A 210 -4.50 10.80 -0.81
C VAL A 210 -5.26 10.22 0.39
N GLN A 211 -5.23 10.89 1.54
CA GLN A 211 -5.96 10.42 2.73
C GLN A 211 -7.48 10.42 2.50
N GLN A 212 -8.05 11.45 1.87
CA GLN A 212 -9.48 11.50 1.54
C GLN A 212 -9.91 10.33 0.62
N ALA A 213 -9.04 9.93 -0.32
CA ALA A 213 -9.29 8.74 -1.14
C ALA A 213 -9.32 7.46 -0.29
N VAL A 214 -8.43 7.32 0.70
CA VAL A 214 -8.45 6.19 1.65
C VAL A 214 -9.73 6.20 2.49
N GLU A 215 -10.14 7.37 2.95
CA GLU A 215 -11.36 7.58 3.74
C GLU A 215 -12.62 7.20 2.97
N ALA A 216 -12.67 7.50 1.67
CA ALA A 216 -13.77 7.07 0.81
C ALA A 216 -13.92 5.54 0.81
N VAL A 217 -12.81 4.81 0.71
CA VAL A 217 -12.80 3.33 0.74
C VAL A 217 -13.17 2.79 2.12
N ALA A 218 -12.65 3.41 3.19
CA ALA A 218 -12.94 3.00 4.56
C ALA A 218 -14.43 3.19 4.90
N VAL A 219 -14.99 4.35 4.56
CA VAL A 219 -16.42 4.66 4.74
C VAL A 219 -17.29 3.72 3.91
N TRP A 220 -16.92 3.48 2.65
CA TRP A 220 -17.60 2.49 1.80
C TRP A 220 -17.61 1.09 2.43
N SER A 221 -16.50 0.72 3.06
CA SER A 221 -16.34 -0.54 3.76
C SER A 221 -17.10 -0.63 5.10
N GLY A 222 -17.72 0.48 5.54
CA GLY A 222 -18.47 0.58 6.79
C GLY A 222 -17.64 0.95 8.02
N LYS A 223 -16.42 1.50 7.82
CA LYS A 223 -15.57 1.99 8.92
C LYS A 223 -15.85 3.47 9.22
N SER A 224 -15.69 3.84 10.49
CA SER A 224 -15.60 5.25 10.89
C SER A 224 -14.18 5.78 10.65
N VAL A 225 -14.09 7.02 10.20
CA VAL A 225 -12.83 7.77 10.01
C VAL A 225 -12.67 8.88 11.05
N GLU A 226 -13.57 8.94 12.03
CA GLU A 226 -13.52 9.93 13.10
C GLU A 226 -12.24 9.80 13.93
N GLY A 227 -11.57 10.92 14.16
CA GLY A 227 -10.33 10.98 14.95
C GLY A 227 -9.08 10.50 14.24
N TRP A 228 -9.15 10.21 12.93
CA TRP A 228 -7.95 9.93 12.15
C TRP A 228 -7.01 11.16 12.12
N PRO A 229 -5.69 10.95 12.28
CA PRO A 229 -4.73 12.05 12.18
C PRO A 229 -4.77 12.64 10.76
N ARG A 230 -4.46 13.92 10.65
CA ARG A 230 -4.32 14.63 9.37
C ARG A 230 -2.87 14.98 9.12
N VAL A 231 -2.54 15.21 7.86
CA VAL A 231 -1.23 15.74 7.48
C VAL A 231 -0.93 17.10 8.15
N THR A 232 -1.96 17.88 8.46
CA THR A 232 -1.85 19.16 9.18
C THR A 232 -1.51 19.01 10.67
N ASP A 233 -1.61 17.80 11.23
CA ASP A 233 -1.19 17.52 12.61
C ASP A 233 0.34 17.32 12.74
N ILE A 234 1.07 17.29 11.62
CA ILE A 234 2.53 17.21 11.60
C ILE A 234 3.11 18.57 12.01
N LYS A 235 3.69 18.65 13.20
CA LYS A 235 4.22 19.90 13.80
C LYS A 235 5.69 20.16 13.54
N ASP A 236 6.43 19.12 13.14
CA ASP A 236 7.89 19.17 13.01
C ASP A 236 8.32 19.35 11.55
N GLU A 237 9.58 19.74 11.34
CA GLU A 237 10.16 19.93 10.02
C GLU A 237 10.13 18.63 9.18
N ILE A 238 9.88 18.81 7.88
CA ILE A 238 9.79 17.74 6.87
C ILE A 238 11.17 17.37 6.39
#